data_AF-A0A432ZYJ5-F1
#
_entry.id   AF-A0A432ZYJ5-F1
#
_cell.length_a   1.000
_cell.length_b   1.000
_cell.length_c   1.000
_cell.angle_alpha   90.00
_cell.angle_beta   90.00
_cell.angle_gamma   90.00
#
_symmetry.space_group_name_H-M   'P 1'
#
loop_
_entity.id
_entity.type
_entity.pdbx_description
1 polymer ?
#
loop_
_entity_poly.entity_id
_entity_poly.type
_entity_poly.pdbx_seq_one_letter_code
_entity_poly.pdbx_strand_id
1 'polypeptide(L)'
;MASASVDQIRTHADKYREYIKENLAKLPVASSVRDILAARTAEDAEPDREITVCLRTRPLLPHELEKDEFASVAVRNPDTYLFKPEFKWTGPVMSTQKFAADFSFGPEDDNAVVYEATAKKVIPLVLGGGVGQLYAYGQTGSGKTYTMTSLE
;
A
#
# COMPACT_ATOMS: atom_id res chain seq x y z
N MET A 1 16.87 11.40 -14.16
CA MET A 1 17.03 10.01 -14.68
C MET A 1 15.72 9.60 -15.32
N ALA A 2 15.76 8.98 -16.50
CA ALA A 2 14.53 8.61 -17.24
C ALA A 2 13.96 7.29 -16.70
N SER A 3 12.65 7.27 -16.44
CA SER A 3 11.91 6.02 -16.19
C SER A 3 11.97 5.12 -17.42
N ALA A 4 11.98 3.80 -17.21
CA ALA A 4 11.84 2.85 -18.32
C ALA A 4 10.48 3.04 -19.02
N SER A 5 10.45 2.89 -20.34
CA SER A 5 9.18 2.84 -21.08
C SER A 5 8.44 1.52 -20.80
N VAL A 6 7.13 1.49 -21.04
CA VAL A 6 6.31 0.29 -20.86
C VAL A 6 6.84 -0.89 -21.69
N ASP A 7 7.27 -0.62 -22.93
CA ASP A 7 7.83 -1.67 -23.80
C ASP A 7 9.17 -2.19 -23.27
N GLN A 8 10.02 -1.32 -22.72
CA GLN A 8 11.28 -1.73 -22.08
C GLN A 8 11.03 -2.61 -20.86
N ILE A 9 10.03 -2.25 -20.04
CA ILE A 9 9.62 -3.01 -18.86
C ILE A 9 9.13 -4.39 -19.26
N ARG A 10 8.23 -4.48 -20.25
CA ARG A 10 7.68 -5.75 -20.73
C ARG A 10 8.76 -6.64 -21.38
N THR A 11 9.65 -6.07 -22.17
CA THR A 11 10.73 -6.81 -22.84
C THR A 11 11.72 -7.42 -21.83
N HIS A 12 11.92 -6.77 -20.69
CA HIS A 12 12.85 -7.22 -19.65
C HIS A 12 12.14 -7.63 -18.35
N ALA A 13 10.89 -8.11 -18.44
CA ALA A 13 10.03 -8.38 -17.30
C ALA A 13 10.68 -9.34 -16.29
N ASP A 14 11.30 -10.43 -16.75
CA ASP A 14 11.97 -11.41 -15.90
C ASP A 14 13.06 -10.78 -15.03
N LYS A 15 13.87 -9.89 -15.62
CA LYS A 15 14.95 -9.21 -14.93
C LYS A 15 14.43 -8.20 -13.90
N TYR A 16 13.34 -7.50 -14.20
CA TYR A 16 12.68 -6.64 -13.21
C TYR A 16 12.04 -7.45 -12.08
N ARG A 17 11.44 -8.61 -12.37
CA ARG A 17 10.90 -9.53 -11.35
C ARG A 17 12.01 -10.05 -10.43
N GLU A 18 13.17 -10.38 -10.98
CA GLU A 18 14.35 -10.75 -10.20
C GLU A 18 14.80 -9.61 -9.27
N TYR A 19 14.95 -8.40 -9.82
CA TYR A 19 15.27 -7.22 -9.00
C TYR A 19 14.25 -6.97 -7.89
N ILE A 20 12.95 -7.13 -8.17
CA ILE A 20 11.90 -7.00 -7.15
C ILE A 20 12.08 -8.04 -6.05
N LYS A 21 12.29 -9.32 -6.40
CA LYS A 21 12.53 -10.38 -5.41
C LYS A 21 13.74 -10.08 -4.53
N GLU A 22 14.86 -9.70 -5.14
CA GLU A 22 16.10 -9.37 -4.42
C GLU A 22 15.94 -8.16 -3.49
N ASN A 23 15.24 -7.12 -3.94
CA ASN A 23 15.02 -5.92 -3.14
C ASN A 23 14.01 -6.18 -2.02
N LEU A 24 12.94 -6.94 -2.29
CA LEU A 24 11.94 -7.33 -1.30
C LEU A 24 12.55 -8.16 -0.15
N ALA A 25 13.49 -9.05 -0.47
CA ALA A 25 14.19 -9.87 0.53
C ALA A 25 15.08 -9.05 1.49
N LYS A 26 15.48 -7.83 1.09
CA LYS A 26 16.29 -6.92 1.92
C LYS A 26 15.43 -6.02 2.82
N LEU A 27 14.12 -5.98 2.60
CA LEU A 27 13.22 -5.16 3.40
C LEU A 27 12.97 -5.79 4.78
N PRO A 28 12.72 -4.97 5.82
CA PRO A 28 12.38 -5.49 7.14
C PRO A 28 11.12 -6.35 7.08
N VAL A 29 11.05 -7.36 7.94
CA VAL A 29 9.82 -8.14 8.15
C VAL A 29 8.82 -7.22 8.84
N ALA A 30 7.64 -7.08 8.26
CA ALA A 30 6.56 -6.27 8.82
C ALA A 30 5.58 -7.17 9.58
N SER A 31 5.12 -6.70 10.73
CA SER A 31 3.96 -7.26 11.40
C SER A 31 2.70 -6.89 10.60
N SER A 32 1.72 -7.81 10.55
CA SER A 32 0.45 -7.48 9.90
C SER A 32 -0.26 -6.36 10.66
N VAL A 33 -1.08 -5.56 9.96
CA VAL A 33 -1.86 -4.52 10.63
C VAL A 33 -2.81 -5.14 11.65
N ARG A 34 -3.35 -6.35 11.38
CA ARG A 34 -4.15 -7.10 12.35
C ARG A 34 -3.40 -7.38 13.65
N ASP A 35 -2.15 -7.84 13.57
CA ASP A 35 -1.36 -8.14 14.77
C ASP A 35 -1.07 -6.87 15.56
N ILE A 36 -0.79 -5.76 14.87
CA ILE A 36 -0.57 -4.46 15.50
C ILE A 36 -1.84 -3.98 16.20
N LEU A 37 -3.01 -4.11 15.56
CA LEU A 37 -4.29 -3.73 16.17
C LEU A 37 -4.64 -4.64 17.35
N ALA A 38 -4.36 -5.94 17.27
CA ALA A 38 -4.60 -6.90 18.35
C ALA A 38 -3.67 -6.69 19.56
N ALA A 39 -2.43 -6.25 19.32
CA ALA A 39 -1.46 -5.95 20.36
C ALA A 39 -1.71 -4.60 21.07
N ARG A 40 -2.57 -3.73 20.53
CA ARG A 40 -2.91 -2.44 21.17
C ARG A 40 -3.71 -2.68 22.44
N THR A 41 -3.15 -2.27 23.57
CA THR A 41 -3.86 -2.20 24.85
C THR A 41 -4.57 -0.84 24.99
N ALA A 42 -5.49 -0.73 25.96
CA ALA A 42 -6.16 0.55 26.26
C ALA A 42 -5.17 1.65 26.72
N GLU A 43 -3.97 1.27 27.16
CA GLU A 43 -2.89 2.15 27.60
C GLU A 43 -2.04 2.65 26.42
N ASP A 44 -2.05 1.96 25.27
CA ASP A 44 -1.37 2.34 24.02
C ASP A 44 -2.17 3.32 23.16
N ALA A 45 -3.08 4.08 23.79
CA ALA A 45 -3.78 5.17 23.12
C ALA A 45 -2.73 6.20 22.67
N GLU A 46 -2.33 6.11 21.41
CA GLU A 46 -1.48 7.12 20.78
C GLU A 46 -2.11 8.50 21.02
N PRO A 47 -1.27 9.54 21.21
CA PRO A 47 -1.77 10.90 21.36
C PRO A 47 -2.77 11.20 20.25
N ASP A 48 -3.86 11.88 20.60
CA ASP A 48 -5.01 12.14 19.73
C ASP A 48 -4.54 12.78 18.41
N ARG A 49 -4.31 11.94 17.39
CA ARG A 49 -3.83 12.41 16.09
C ARG A 49 -5.03 12.89 15.31
N GLU A 50 -5.08 14.21 15.11
CA GLU A 50 -6.14 14.88 14.34
C GLU A 50 -6.20 14.38 12.88
N ILE A 51 -5.06 13.97 12.32
CA ILE A 51 -4.94 13.47 10.94
C ILE A 51 -4.23 12.12 10.95
N THR A 52 -4.85 11.12 10.32
CA THR A 52 -4.24 9.81 10.03
C THR A 52 -4.13 9.65 8.52
N VAL A 53 -2.93 9.35 8.03
CA VAL A 53 -2.63 9.12 6.60
C VAL A 53 -2.28 7.66 6.40
N CYS A 54 -3.04 6.98 5.56
CA CYS A 54 -2.82 5.56 5.25
C CYS A 54 -2.58 5.35 3.76
N LEU A 55 -1.79 4.32 3.44
CA LEU A 55 -1.59 3.83 2.08
C LEU A 55 -2.24 2.46 1.93
N ARG A 56 -2.94 2.21 0.82
CA ARG A 56 -3.53 0.91 0.51
C ARG A 56 -3.13 0.46 -0.89
N THR A 57 -2.55 -0.72 -0.98
CA THR A 57 -2.19 -1.36 -2.24
C THR A 57 -3.17 -2.47 -2.53
N ARG A 58 -3.89 -2.39 -3.66
CA ARG A 58 -4.80 -3.46 -4.08
C ARG A 58 -4.02 -4.65 -4.69
N PRO A 59 -4.58 -5.87 -4.67
CA PRO A 59 -4.05 -6.96 -5.49
C PRO A 59 -4.08 -6.61 -6.98
N LEU A 60 -3.24 -7.32 -7.74
CA LEU A 60 -3.36 -7.36 -9.20
C LEU A 60 -4.72 -7.96 -9.58
N LEU A 61 -5.36 -7.36 -10.58
CA LEU A 61 -6.64 -7.81 -11.11
C LEU A 61 -6.43 -8.97 -12.10
N PRO A 62 -7.44 -9.83 -12.32
CA PRO A 62 -7.31 -10.98 -13.21
C PRO A 62 -6.77 -10.62 -14.61
N HIS A 63 -7.28 -9.54 -15.22
CA HIS A 63 -6.84 -9.09 -16.54
C HIS A 63 -5.42 -8.49 -16.57
N GLU A 64 -4.86 -8.11 -15.43
CA GLU A 64 -3.45 -7.66 -15.31
C GLU A 64 -2.54 -8.88 -15.26
N LEU A 65 -2.95 -9.92 -14.52
CA LEU A 65 -2.25 -11.21 -14.47
C LEU A 65 -2.24 -11.91 -15.83
N GLU A 66 -3.37 -11.88 -16.56
CA GLU A 66 -3.47 -12.41 -17.93
C GLU A 66 -2.50 -11.73 -18.91
N LYS A 67 -2.13 -10.48 -18.64
CA LYS A 67 -1.16 -9.69 -19.42
C LYS A 67 0.28 -9.86 -18.93
N ASP A 68 0.52 -10.77 -18.00
CA ASP A 68 1.81 -11.00 -17.36
C ASP A 68 2.37 -9.72 -16.68
N GLU A 69 1.48 -8.88 -16.16
CA GLU A 69 1.87 -7.74 -15.33
C GLU A 69 2.30 -8.22 -13.93
N PHE A 70 3.18 -7.44 -13.29
CA PHE A 70 3.76 -7.79 -11.99
C PHE A 70 3.73 -6.59 -11.05
N ALA A 71 3.63 -6.88 -9.75
CA ALA A 71 3.58 -5.85 -8.72
C ALA A 71 4.94 -5.17 -8.55
N SER A 72 4.97 -3.85 -8.73
CA SER A 72 6.14 -3.01 -8.45
C SER A 72 6.06 -2.31 -7.08
N VAL A 73 5.01 -2.57 -6.31
CA VAL A 73 4.80 -2.00 -4.97
C VAL A 73 4.79 -3.14 -3.96
N ALA A 74 5.49 -2.95 -2.85
CA ALA A 74 5.48 -3.86 -1.71
C ALA A 74 5.13 -3.11 -0.43
N VAL A 75 4.29 -3.73 0.38
CA VAL A 75 3.88 -3.18 1.67
C VAL A 75 4.66 -3.87 2.79
N ARG A 76 5.25 -3.07 3.66
CA ARG A 76 5.93 -3.48 4.89
C ARG A 76 5.54 -2.49 5.98
N ASN A 77 4.34 -2.68 6.52
CA ASN A 77 3.74 -1.75 7.48
C ASN A 77 4.75 -1.33 8.58
N PRO A 78 4.87 -0.02 8.88
CA PRO A 78 4.03 1.10 8.41
C PRO A 78 4.40 1.65 7.02
N ASP A 79 5.44 1.12 6.40
CA ASP A 79 6.02 1.65 5.17
C ASP A 79 5.51 0.95 3.89
N THR A 80 5.48 1.70 2.79
CA THR A 80 5.22 1.18 1.44
C THR A 80 6.44 1.46 0.56
N TYR A 81 6.85 0.48 -0.23
CA TYR A 81 8.03 0.53 -1.08
C TYR A 81 7.64 0.45 -2.56
N LEU A 82 8.08 1.41 -3.35
CA LEU A 82 7.95 1.41 -4.81
C LEU A 82 9.29 0.98 -5.43
N PHE A 83 9.25 -0.11 -6.17
CA PHE A 83 10.33 -0.58 -7.01
C PHE A 83 10.19 0.03 -8.40
N LYS A 84 10.86 1.16 -8.61
CA LYS A 84 10.75 1.96 -9.83
C LYS A 84 11.65 1.39 -10.93
N PRO A 85 11.06 0.91 -12.06
CA PRO A 85 11.85 0.45 -13.20
C PRO A 85 12.51 1.64 -13.91
N GLU A 86 13.81 1.52 -14.14
CA GLU A 86 14.62 2.49 -14.86
C GLU A 86 15.40 1.79 -15.97
N PHE A 87 15.80 2.53 -17.00
CA PHE A 87 16.56 2.00 -18.11
C PHE A 87 17.76 2.90 -18.40
N LYS A 88 18.96 2.31 -18.37
CA LYS A 88 20.22 2.98 -18.69
C LYS A 88 20.78 2.39 -19.99
N TRP A 89 21.80 3.03 -20.54
CA TRP A 89 22.51 2.49 -21.71
C TRP A 89 23.16 1.11 -21.43
N THR A 90 23.46 0.82 -20.15
CA THR A 90 23.95 -0.49 -19.67
C THR A 90 22.85 -1.54 -19.51
N GLY A 91 21.58 -1.19 -19.75
CA GLY A 91 20.43 -2.06 -19.59
C GLY A 91 19.49 -1.69 -18.44
N PRO A 92 18.58 -2.61 -18.05
CA PRO A 92 17.57 -2.36 -17.04
C PRO A 92 18.21 -2.23 -15.65
N VAL A 93 17.73 -1.26 -14.89
CA VAL A 93 18.11 -1.01 -13.50
C VAL A 93 16.86 -0.68 -12.69
N MET A 94 16.93 -0.75 -11.36
CA MET A 94 15.78 -0.48 -10.51
C MET A 94 16.18 0.36 -9.31
N SER A 95 15.37 1.35 -9.00
CA SER A 95 15.51 2.16 -7.79
C SER A 95 14.35 1.87 -6.83
N THR A 96 14.63 1.85 -5.53
CA THR A 96 13.62 1.61 -4.50
C THR A 96 13.31 2.92 -3.80
N GLN A 97 12.04 3.30 -3.76
CA GLN A 97 11.55 4.48 -3.04
C GLN A 97 10.69 4.03 -1.86
N LYS A 98 10.93 4.62 -0.70
CA LYS A 98 10.18 4.36 0.54
C LYS A 98 9.18 5.49 0.78
N PHE A 99 7.95 5.12 1.13
CA PHE A 99 6.88 6.01 1.55
C PHE A 99 6.42 5.61 2.95
N ALA A 100 6.50 6.55 3.89
CA ALA A 100 6.02 6.35 5.25
C ALA A 100 4.56 6.81 5.37
N ALA A 101 3.78 6.09 6.17
CA ALA A 101 2.39 6.38 6.50
C ALA A 101 2.12 5.96 7.95
N ASP A 102 0.96 6.29 8.50
CA ASP A 102 0.54 5.77 9.81
C ASP A 102 0.22 4.28 9.73
N PHE A 103 -0.44 3.87 8.63
CA PHE A 103 -0.68 2.47 8.28
C PHE A 103 -0.48 2.27 6.77
N SER A 104 0.13 1.14 6.41
CA SER A 104 0.19 0.67 5.04
C SER A 104 -0.47 -0.69 4.93
N PHE A 105 -1.49 -0.80 4.08
CA PHE A 105 -2.29 -2.00 3.85
C PHE A 105 -1.90 -2.68 2.55
N GLY A 106 -1.62 -3.97 2.62
CA GLY A 106 -1.24 -4.82 1.50
C GLY A 106 -2.44 -5.43 0.76
N PRO A 107 -2.20 -6.15 -0.35
CA PRO A 107 -3.21 -6.90 -1.08
C PRO A 107 -4.01 -7.93 -0.25
N GLU A 108 -3.43 -8.39 0.84
CA GLU A 108 -4.00 -9.35 1.80
C GLU A 108 -4.92 -8.71 2.86
N ASP A 109 -4.91 -7.38 2.96
CA ASP A 109 -5.71 -6.63 3.94
C ASP A 109 -7.11 -6.30 3.39
N ASP A 110 -8.12 -6.88 4.04
CA ASP A 110 -9.53 -6.65 3.70
C ASP A 110 -10.05 -5.29 4.22
N ASN A 111 -11.28 -4.96 3.82
CA ASN A 111 -11.93 -3.72 4.24
C ASN A 111 -12.16 -3.66 5.76
N ALA A 112 -12.30 -4.80 6.44
CA ALA A 112 -12.52 -4.82 7.88
C ALA A 112 -11.27 -4.35 8.63
N VAL A 113 -10.08 -4.81 8.24
CA VAL A 113 -8.81 -4.34 8.83
C VAL A 113 -8.61 -2.85 8.60
N VAL A 114 -8.89 -2.37 7.39
CA VAL A 114 -8.80 -0.94 7.04
C VAL A 114 -9.76 -0.12 7.90
N TYR A 115 -11.02 -0.57 8.05
CA TYR A 115 -12.03 0.08 8.88
C TYR A 115 -11.61 0.17 10.35
N GLU A 116 -11.14 -0.94 10.93
CA GLU A 116 -10.68 -1.03 12.31
C GLU A 116 -9.51 -0.08 12.60
N ALA A 117 -8.55 0.00 11.68
CA ALA A 117 -7.40 0.89 11.82
C ALA A 117 -7.72 2.38 11.61
N THR A 118 -8.76 2.70 10.83
CA THR A 118 -9.08 4.07 10.38
C THR A 118 -10.44 4.56 10.89
N ALA A 119 -11.51 4.33 10.12
CA ALA A 119 -12.84 4.89 10.33
C ALA A 119 -13.43 4.60 11.72
N LYS A 120 -13.14 3.43 12.31
CA LYS A 120 -13.65 3.07 13.64
C LYS A 120 -13.23 4.06 14.73
N LYS A 121 -12.02 4.63 14.63
CA LYS A 121 -11.50 5.61 15.59
C LYS A 121 -12.23 6.96 15.54
N VAL A 122 -12.87 7.25 14.41
CA VAL A 122 -13.61 8.51 14.19
C VAL A 122 -15.00 8.44 14.82
N ILE A 123 -15.55 7.25 15.05
CA ILE A 123 -16.91 7.06 15.55
C ILE A 123 -17.12 7.71 16.95
N PRO A 124 -16.25 7.49 17.95
CA PRO A 124 -16.40 8.14 19.26
C PRO A 124 -16.39 9.66 19.18
N LEU A 125 -15.56 10.26 18.31
CA LEU A 125 -15.51 11.71 18.09
C LEU A 125 -16.85 12.24 17.59
N VAL A 126 -17.45 11.59 16.59
CA VAL A 126 -18.74 11.99 16.02
C VAL A 126 -19.88 11.80 17.04
N LEU A 127 -19.86 10.70 17.80
CA LEU A 127 -20.85 10.46 18.86
C LEU A 127 -20.73 11.46 20.02
N GLY A 128 -19.53 11.99 20.26
CA GLY A 128 -19.27 13.08 21.22
C GLY A 128 -19.68 14.47 20.71
N GLY A 129 -20.28 14.58 19.52
CA GLY A 129 -20.68 15.85 18.91
C GLY A 129 -19.58 16.55 18.10
N GLY A 130 -18.44 15.89 17.88
CA GLY A 130 -17.38 16.35 16.98
C GLY A 130 -17.68 16.08 15.51
N VAL A 131 -16.79 16.55 14.62
CA VAL A 131 -16.87 16.32 13.18
C VAL A 131 -15.69 15.45 12.75
N GLY A 132 -15.97 14.38 12.02
CA GLY A 132 -14.97 13.45 11.52
C GLY A 132 -15.05 13.31 10.00
N GLN A 133 -13.90 13.36 9.32
CA GLN A 133 -13.82 13.31 7.86
C GLN A 133 -12.97 12.11 7.41
N LEU A 134 -13.44 11.39 6.40
CA LEU A 134 -12.71 10.28 5.78
C LEU A 134 -12.58 10.52 4.27
N TYR A 135 -11.36 10.43 3.76
CA TYR A 135 -11.07 10.62 2.35
C TYR A 135 -10.44 9.36 1.77
N ALA A 136 -10.96 8.91 0.62
CA ALA A 136 -10.30 7.91 -0.22
C ALA A 136 -9.74 8.61 -1.47
N TYR A 137 -8.41 8.62 -1.61
CA TYR A 137 -7.71 9.31 -2.70
C TYR A 137 -6.87 8.33 -3.52
N GLY A 138 -6.73 8.59 -4.82
CA GLY A 138 -5.97 7.76 -5.75
C GLY A 138 -6.53 7.80 -7.18
N GLN A 139 -5.80 7.20 -8.14
CA GLN A 139 -6.21 7.12 -9.54
C GLN A 139 -7.47 6.26 -9.77
N THR A 140 -8.11 6.38 -10.93
CA THR A 140 -9.20 5.47 -11.33
C THR A 140 -8.72 4.01 -11.32
N GLY A 141 -9.55 3.09 -10.81
CA GLY A 141 -9.19 1.68 -10.66
C GLY A 141 -8.29 1.33 -9.46
N SER A 142 -7.96 2.28 -8.59
CA SER A 142 -7.13 2.02 -7.39
C SER A 142 -7.89 1.43 -6.19
N GLY A 143 -9.20 1.19 -6.31
CA GLY A 143 -10.01 0.60 -5.23
C GLY A 143 -10.64 1.59 -4.25
N LYS A 144 -10.74 2.89 -4.58
CA LYS A 144 -11.43 3.90 -3.74
C LYS A 144 -12.87 3.52 -3.42
N THR A 145 -13.68 3.27 -4.45
CA THR A 145 -15.10 2.88 -4.31
C THR A 145 -15.22 1.58 -3.52
N TYR A 146 -14.43 0.56 -3.89
CA TYR A 146 -14.37 -0.71 -3.16
C TYR A 146 -14.07 -0.52 -1.67
N THR A 147 -13.15 0.38 -1.31
CA THR A 147 -12.82 0.66 0.09
C THR A 147 -13.97 1.36 0.83
N MET A 148 -14.63 2.33 0.18
CA MET A 148 -15.65 3.16 0.84
C MET A 148 -17.02 2.50 0.92
N THR A 149 -17.42 1.76 -0.11
CA THR A 149 -18.79 1.22 -0.21
C THR A 149 -18.85 -0.29 -0.11
N SER A 150 -17.70 -1.00 -0.15
CA SER A 150 -17.64 -2.47 -0.24
C SER A 150 -18.54 -3.07 -1.33
N LEU A 151 -18.89 -2.28 -2.35
CA LEU A 151 -19.68 -2.75 -3.48
C LEU A 151 -18.75 -3.58 -4.38
N GLU A 152 -19.07 -4.87 -4.48
CA GLU A 152 -18.52 -5.82 -5.45
C GLU A 152 -18.97 -5.47 -6.88
#